data_AF-B8M7Q8-F1
#
_entry.id   AF-B8M7Q8-F1
#
_cell.length_a   1.000
_cell.length_b   1.000
_cell.length_c   1.000
_cell.angle_alpha   90.00
_cell.angle_beta   90.00
_cell.angle_gamma   90.00
#
_symmetry.space_group_name_H-M   'P 1'
#
loop_
_entity.id
_entity.type
_entity.pdbx_description
1 polymer ?
#
loop_
_entity_poly.entity_id
_entity_poly.type
_entity_poly.pdbx_seq_one_letter_code
_entity_poly.pdbx_strand_id
1 'polypeptide(L)'
;MNHKYSIPGWAYSRQLPFQWRLGRLAYFAAVTVVALFVFSLAYVYAEEPPFWKPGPAHPPFDDIDTGSTHIIVSPGSRVETDQPDLPPLPTLPPLPRPPLGAAPGSTPAHNATSFADDIASAVSSLQKPEGLRVVGVIFYGRRDRSSILECYLRQNLVSSGGWLDEVIWAANTDNKQDLAWLDRVADASGGDYKVVHMEEKGYGNVYEASFKERRTIYVKIDDDVVFIDPQAIPKAVTTLINNPNALMISANVINSPALGWWHYHSDAARSYKPELEPNETALATRGNGAWKTSELPTWTGEHDLDFTRFENFTDYFDVDTPEDIPKHRWLPTRNETDMYTSSIAATNAEGGPHLTHWEIGAQNHYSFFEHLENNELGKYFLSKDYGKGTIWHMRGYRLSINFIVMHGSDVLDYIDLITGHPQGDDEHQLTVEMPRLLHRPVLVESQSIVSHFSYGPQRYLEKTDIMERYFNYANDNVCPQQSLIDPMNPNKTWKSPSNPASTPQSSPAPKEPISSRFFVRKSRDGLTQLFE
;
A
#
# COMPACT_ATOMS: atom_id res chain seq x y z
N MET A 1 -66.66 -46.42 -19.34
CA MET A 1 -66.80 -45.37 -20.37
C MET A 1 -65.41 -44.99 -20.84
N ASN A 2 -65.00 -45.56 -21.99
CA ASN A 2 -63.69 -45.36 -22.61
C ASN A 2 -63.88 -44.39 -23.79
N HIS A 3 -63.31 -43.19 -23.71
CA HIS A 3 -63.29 -42.26 -24.85
C HIS A 3 -61.96 -42.38 -25.61
N LYS A 4 -62.07 -42.91 -26.83
CA LYS A 4 -61.12 -42.76 -27.94
C LYS A 4 -61.33 -41.40 -28.60
N TYR A 5 -60.26 -40.66 -28.89
CA TYR A 5 -60.14 -39.65 -29.97
C TYR A 5 -58.64 -39.52 -30.31
N SER A 6 -58.14 -40.13 -31.40
CA SER A 6 -58.09 -39.68 -32.81
C SER A 6 -57.15 -38.49 -33.09
N ILE A 7 -56.07 -38.79 -33.80
CA ILE A 7 -55.00 -37.90 -34.30
C ILE A 7 -55.51 -37.05 -35.48
N PRO A 8 -55.21 -35.74 -35.57
CA PRO A 8 -55.42 -34.96 -36.79
C PRO A 8 -54.20 -35.03 -37.71
N GLY A 9 -54.46 -35.30 -38.98
CA GLY A 9 -53.49 -35.43 -40.06
C GLY A 9 -52.86 -34.11 -40.49
N TRP A 10 -51.69 -34.26 -41.10
CA TRP A 10 -50.90 -33.20 -41.73
C TRP A 10 -51.62 -32.62 -42.96
N ALA A 11 -51.75 -31.30 -43.00
CA ALA A 11 -52.08 -30.55 -44.21
C ALA A 11 -50.85 -29.74 -44.64
N TYR A 12 -50.28 -30.10 -45.80
CA TYR A 12 -49.22 -29.36 -46.47
C TYR A 12 -49.80 -28.06 -47.07
N SER A 13 -49.47 -26.90 -46.49
CA SER A 13 -49.73 -25.61 -47.13
C SER A 13 -48.58 -25.27 -48.08
N ARG A 14 -48.89 -25.12 -49.38
CA ARG A 14 -47.98 -24.59 -50.41
C ARG A 14 -47.44 -23.22 -49.99
N GLN A 15 -46.14 -23.14 -49.69
CA GLN A 15 -45.46 -21.86 -49.47
C GLN A 15 -45.21 -21.15 -50.81
N LEU A 16 -45.66 -19.89 -50.87
CA LEU A 16 -45.39 -18.94 -51.95
C LEU A 16 -43.92 -18.45 -51.92
N PRO A 17 -43.34 -18.02 -53.06
CA PRO A 17 -41.88 -17.80 -53.22
C PRO A 17 -41.30 -16.60 -52.47
N PHE A 18 -42.11 -15.85 -51.72
CA PHE A 18 -41.74 -14.56 -51.13
C PHE A 18 -41.08 -14.67 -49.74
N GLN A 19 -41.33 -15.75 -49.00
CA GLN A 19 -40.76 -15.94 -47.64
C GLN A 19 -39.30 -16.41 -47.63
N TRP A 20 -38.78 -16.92 -48.75
CA TRP A 20 -37.37 -17.37 -48.85
C TRP A 20 -36.36 -16.23 -48.99
N ARG A 21 -36.79 -15.01 -49.39
CA ARG A 21 -35.89 -13.86 -49.56
C ARG A 21 -35.62 -13.10 -48.25
N LEU A 22 -36.60 -13.02 -47.35
CA LEU A 22 -36.44 -12.39 -46.03
C LEU A 22 -35.49 -13.19 -45.11
N GLY A 23 -35.57 -14.53 -45.15
CA GLY A 23 -34.66 -15.39 -44.38
C GLY A 23 -33.20 -15.24 -44.81
N ARG A 24 -32.93 -15.09 -46.11
CA ARG A 24 -31.56 -14.86 -46.61
C ARG A 24 -31.03 -13.49 -46.23
N LEU A 25 -31.83 -12.43 -46.34
CA LEU A 25 -31.39 -11.08 -45.97
C LEU A 25 -31.13 -10.95 -44.47
N ALA A 26 -32.00 -11.53 -43.63
CA ALA A 26 -31.81 -11.59 -42.19
C ALA A 26 -30.60 -12.46 -41.80
N TYR A 27 -30.39 -13.58 -42.50
CA TYR A 27 -29.21 -14.43 -42.31
C TYR A 27 -27.91 -13.70 -42.71
N PHE A 28 -27.89 -13.02 -43.86
CA PHE A 28 -26.73 -12.23 -44.27
C PHE A 28 -26.47 -11.05 -43.32
N ALA A 29 -27.51 -10.37 -42.83
CA ALA A 29 -27.36 -9.32 -41.82
C ALA A 29 -26.78 -9.86 -40.51
N ALA A 30 -27.30 -10.99 -40.00
CA ALA A 30 -26.80 -11.61 -38.78
C ALA A 30 -25.34 -12.09 -38.93
N VAL A 31 -25.01 -12.75 -40.04
CA VAL A 31 -23.64 -13.19 -40.32
C VAL A 31 -22.69 -12.00 -40.47
N THR A 32 -23.14 -10.89 -41.07
CA THR A 32 -22.32 -9.68 -41.22
C THR A 32 -22.08 -9.00 -39.87
N VAL A 33 -23.10 -8.90 -39.01
CA VAL A 33 -22.94 -8.32 -37.66
C VAL A 33 -22.03 -9.18 -36.79
N VAL A 34 -22.16 -10.50 -36.83
CA VAL A 34 -21.28 -11.41 -36.09
C VAL A 34 -19.86 -11.37 -36.65
N ALA A 35 -19.69 -11.35 -37.98
CA ALA A 35 -18.38 -11.25 -38.61
C ALA A 35 -17.70 -9.92 -38.28
N LEU A 36 -18.43 -8.80 -38.31
CA LEU A 36 -17.91 -7.48 -37.90
C LEU A 36 -17.57 -7.46 -36.41
N PHE A 37 -18.39 -8.05 -35.55
CA PHE A 37 -18.09 -8.13 -34.12
C PHE A 37 -16.83 -8.97 -33.84
N VAL A 38 -16.67 -10.10 -34.52
CA VAL A 38 -15.46 -10.94 -34.42
C VAL A 38 -14.25 -10.23 -35.03
N PHE A 39 -14.40 -9.51 -36.15
CA PHE A 39 -13.32 -8.72 -36.73
C PHE A 39 -12.93 -7.55 -35.84
N SER A 40 -13.88 -6.86 -35.22
CA SER A 40 -13.61 -5.79 -34.26
C SER A 40 -12.93 -6.33 -33.00
N LEU A 41 -13.35 -7.49 -32.49
CA LEU A 41 -12.64 -8.15 -31.39
C LEU A 41 -11.22 -8.56 -31.81
N ALA A 42 -11.05 -9.17 -32.98
CA ALA A 42 -9.74 -9.53 -33.51
C ALA A 42 -8.86 -8.29 -33.76
N TYR A 43 -9.43 -7.17 -34.19
CA TYR A 43 -8.73 -5.91 -34.39
C TYR A 43 -8.31 -5.27 -33.06
N VAL A 44 -9.19 -5.25 -32.06
CA VAL A 44 -8.88 -4.79 -30.69
C VAL A 44 -7.84 -5.69 -30.01
N TYR A 45 -7.80 -6.98 -30.34
CA TYR A 45 -6.77 -7.91 -29.84
C TYR A 45 -5.48 -7.95 -30.70
N ALA A 46 -5.49 -7.39 -31.91
CA ALA A 46 -4.34 -7.36 -32.82
C ALA A 46 -3.67 -5.98 -32.93
N GLU A 47 -4.35 -4.90 -32.52
CA GLU A 47 -3.70 -3.61 -32.29
C GLU A 47 -3.03 -3.62 -30.91
N GLU A 48 -1.72 -3.78 -30.91
CA GLU A 48 -0.88 -3.49 -29.75
C GLU A 48 -1.06 -2.02 -29.34
N PRO A 49 -1.18 -1.69 -28.03
CA PRO A 49 -1.12 -0.30 -27.57
C PRO A 49 0.22 0.33 -28.03
N PRO A 50 0.24 1.61 -28.43
CA PRO A 50 1.36 2.18 -29.19
C PRO A 50 2.66 2.41 -28.39
N PHE A 51 2.84 1.78 -27.23
CA PHE A 51 3.92 2.14 -26.31
C PHE A 51 5.09 1.17 -26.19
N TRP A 52 5.09 -0.01 -26.81
CA TRP A 52 6.26 -0.90 -26.72
C TRP A 52 6.46 -1.73 -27.98
N LYS A 53 7.52 -1.41 -28.76
CA LYS A 53 8.04 -2.31 -29.80
C LYS A 53 9.13 -3.20 -29.18
N PRO A 54 9.05 -4.54 -29.30
CA PRO A 54 10.16 -5.41 -28.92
C PRO A 54 11.38 -5.18 -29.83
N GLY A 55 12.58 -5.22 -29.24
CA GLY A 55 13.84 -5.24 -30.01
C GLY A 55 13.94 -6.48 -30.91
N PRO A 56 14.80 -6.45 -31.95
CA PRO A 56 14.88 -7.54 -32.91
C PRO A 56 15.42 -8.83 -32.28
N ALA A 57 14.80 -9.96 -32.63
CA ALA A 57 15.18 -11.30 -32.18
C ALA A 57 16.60 -11.67 -32.64
N HIS A 58 17.41 -12.19 -31.71
CA HIS A 58 18.74 -12.75 -32.01
C HIS A 58 18.63 -14.10 -32.73
N PRO A 59 19.56 -14.43 -33.65
CA PRO A 59 19.60 -15.73 -34.32
C PRO A 59 20.12 -16.84 -33.38
N PRO A 60 19.90 -18.13 -33.74
CA PRO A 60 20.19 -19.26 -32.87
C PRO A 60 21.69 -19.46 -32.69
N PHE A 61 22.09 -19.84 -31.47
CA PHE A 61 23.46 -20.22 -31.12
C PHE A 61 23.87 -21.50 -31.86
N ASP A 62 24.92 -21.40 -32.69
CA ASP A 62 25.79 -22.51 -33.07
C ASP A 62 27.12 -22.39 -32.32
N ASP A 63 27.64 -23.55 -31.94
CA ASP A 63 28.89 -23.83 -31.21
C ASP A 63 30.06 -22.88 -31.51
N ILE A 64 30.77 -22.44 -30.45
CA ILE A 64 32.23 -22.40 -30.37
C ILE A 64 32.69 -22.12 -28.92
N ASP A 65 33.31 -23.17 -28.39
CA ASP A 65 34.55 -23.22 -27.62
C ASP A 65 34.60 -22.82 -26.13
N THR A 66 35.01 -23.85 -25.39
CA THR A 66 35.36 -23.91 -23.98
C THR A 66 36.50 -22.97 -23.61
N GLY A 67 36.24 -22.07 -22.67
CA GLY A 67 37.27 -21.22 -22.07
C GLY A 67 36.94 -20.86 -20.64
N SER A 68 37.29 -21.74 -19.71
CA SER A 68 37.29 -21.51 -18.26
C SER A 68 37.85 -20.13 -17.91
N THR A 69 37.07 -19.29 -17.24
CA THR A 69 37.64 -18.22 -16.41
C THR A 69 36.82 -18.04 -15.14
N HIS A 70 37.55 -18.16 -14.04
CA HIS A 70 37.12 -18.02 -12.66
C HIS A 70 36.49 -16.65 -12.40
N ILE A 71 35.33 -16.60 -11.76
CA ILE A 71 34.84 -15.37 -11.14
C ILE A 71 35.61 -15.18 -9.83
N ILE A 72 36.50 -14.19 -9.87
CA ILE A 72 37.31 -13.69 -8.76
C ILE A 72 36.39 -12.91 -7.82
N VAL A 73 36.35 -13.33 -6.56
CA VAL A 73 35.97 -12.45 -5.45
C VAL A 73 37.12 -11.48 -5.25
N SER A 74 36.90 -10.19 -5.51
CA SER A 74 37.81 -9.11 -5.11
C SER A 74 37.03 -7.98 -4.42
N PRO A 75 37.46 -7.56 -3.22
CA PRO A 75 36.92 -6.38 -2.55
C PRO A 75 37.61 -5.11 -3.08
N GLY A 76 36.83 -4.06 -3.31
CA GLY A 76 37.33 -2.70 -3.51
C GLY A 76 37.81 -2.39 -4.94
N SER A 77 36.89 -1.97 -5.80
CA SER A 77 37.23 -1.18 -6.98
C SER A 77 36.20 -0.05 -7.10
N ARG A 78 36.60 1.15 -6.68
CA ARG A 78 35.88 2.40 -6.91
C ARG A 78 35.75 2.63 -8.41
N VAL A 79 34.51 2.74 -8.87
CA VAL A 79 34.19 3.32 -10.17
C VAL A 79 34.36 4.84 -10.03
N GLU A 80 35.32 5.43 -10.76
CA GLU A 80 35.44 6.87 -10.90
C GLU A 80 34.15 7.42 -11.55
N THR A 81 33.38 8.19 -10.79
CA THR A 81 32.24 8.96 -11.31
C THR A 81 32.51 10.44 -11.07
N ASP A 82 32.50 11.24 -12.14
CA ASP A 82 32.49 12.70 -12.09
C ASP A 82 31.16 13.17 -11.46
N GLN A 83 31.06 13.17 -10.12
CA GLN A 83 29.96 13.77 -9.35
C GLN A 83 30.46 14.07 -7.93
N PRO A 84 29.88 15.06 -7.21
CA PRO A 84 30.40 15.46 -5.91
C PRO A 84 30.31 14.27 -4.96
N ASP A 85 31.47 13.74 -4.56
CA ASP A 85 31.62 12.66 -3.58
C ASP A 85 30.78 12.99 -2.34
N LEU A 86 29.58 12.40 -2.25
CA LEU A 86 28.80 12.48 -1.03
C LEU A 86 29.62 11.78 0.06
N PRO A 87 29.87 12.42 1.21
CA PRO A 87 30.75 11.85 2.22
C PRO A 87 30.20 10.49 2.69
N PRO A 88 31.07 9.54 3.05
CA PRO A 88 30.62 8.28 3.61
C PRO A 88 29.75 8.54 4.83
N LEU A 89 28.69 7.73 4.98
CA LEU A 89 27.85 7.78 6.18
C LEU A 89 28.59 7.11 7.34
N PRO A 90 28.41 7.58 8.59
CA PRO A 90 28.83 6.81 9.76
C PRO A 90 28.04 5.50 9.81
N THR A 91 28.60 4.49 10.48
CA THR A 91 27.90 3.22 10.72
C THR A 91 26.53 3.49 11.33
N LEU A 92 25.50 2.89 10.73
CA LEU A 92 24.12 3.04 11.17
C LEU A 92 23.93 2.28 12.50
N PRO A 93 23.48 2.96 13.56
CA PRO A 93 23.23 2.29 14.82
C PRO A 93 21.99 1.38 14.70
N PRO A 94 21.93 0.26 15.43
CA PRO A 94 20.69 -0.49 15.60
C PRO A 94 19.57 0.42 16.13
N LEU A 95 18.33 0.17 15.71
CA LEU A 95 17.15 0.91 16.16
C LEU A 95 16.26 0.01 17.00
N PRO A 96 16.30 0.13 18.34
CA PRO A 96 15.48 -0.70 19.21
C PRO A 96 14.01 -0.60 18.85
N ARG A 97 13.35 -1.76 18.76
CA ARG A 97 11.90 -1.80 18.57
C ARG A 97 11.18 -1.23 19.80
N PRO A 98 10.13 -0.40 19.65
CA PRO A 98 9.31 0.00 20.78
C PRO A 98 8.71 -1.24 21.49
N PRO A 99 8.56 -1.20 22.84
CA PRO A 99 7.91 -2.28 23.58
C PRO A 99 6.52 -2.56 23.01
N LEU A 100 6.18 -3.83 22.82
CA LEU A 100 4.87 -4.22 22.31
C LEU A 100 3.76 -3.69 23.24
N GLY A 101 2.88 -2.83 22.70
CA GLY A 101 1.81 -2.15 23.46
C GLY A 101 2.14 -0.70 23.88
N ALA A 102 3.38 -0.24 23.73
CA ALA A 102 3.74 1.16 23.90
C ALA A 102 3.52 1.91 22.57
N ALA A 103 2.29 2.28 22.29
CA ALA A 103 2.03 3.30 21.28
C ALA A 103 2.64 4.65 21.73
N PRO A 104 3.06 5.52 20.79
CA PRO A 104 3.65 6.82 21.12
C PRO A 104 2.64 7.66 21.92
N GLY A 105 2.98 8.04 23.16
CA GLY A 105 2.17 8.97 23.96
C GLY A 105 1.28 8.36 25.06
N SER A 106 1.40 7.07 25.36
CA SER A 106 0.62 6.46 26.44
C SER A 106 1.10 6.86 27.85
N THR A 107 0.37 7.76 28.51
CA THR A 107 0.24 7.72 29.97
C THR A 107 -0.66 6.54 30.36
N PRO A 108 -0.37 5.81 31.44
CA PRO A 108 -1.14 4.62 31.82
C PRO A 108 -2.55 5.02 32.26
N ALA A 109 -3.52 4.89 31.36
CA ALA A 109 -4.92 4.97 31.71
C ALA A 109 -5.34 3.62 32.32
N HIS A 110 -5.54 3.62 33.64
CA HIS A 110 -6.17 2.51 34.33
C HIS A 110 -7.60 2.29 33.82
N ASN A 111 -7.93 1.01 33.60
CA ASN A 111 -9.25 0.41 33.36
C ASN A 111 -9.81 0.46 31.93
N ALA A 112 -9.41 -0.52 31.12
CA ALA A 112 -10.24 -1.07 30.04
C ALA A 112 -10.07 -2.61 29.95
N THR A 113 -11.13 -3.28 30.41
CA THR A 113 -11.54 -4.70 30.29
C THR A 113 -10.78 -5.67 29.37
N SER A 114 -10.32 -6.78 29.97
CA SER A 114 -10.10 -8.19 29.55
C SER A 114 -9.78 -8.61 28.10
N PHE A 115 -10.20 -7.90 27.07
CA PHE A 115 -9.85 -8.21 25.67
C PHE A 115 -8.46 -7.68 25.30
N ALA A 116 -8.08 -6.53 25.86
CA ALA A 116 -6.74 -5.96 25.71
C ALA A 116 -5.67 -6.82 26.41
N ASP A 117 -6.03 -7.46 27.54
CA ASP A 117 -5.15 -8.34 28.31
C ASP A 117 -4.89 -9.68 27.59
N ASP A 118 -5.89 -10.23 26.89
CA ASP A 118 -5.75 -11.46 26.09
C ASP A 118 -4.89 -11.23 24.82
N ILE A 119 -5.03 -10.05 24.19
CA ILE A 119 -4.16 -9.63 23.09
C ILE A 119 -2.75 -9.36 23.63
N ALA A 120 -2.60 -8.60 24.72
CA ALA A 120 -1.29 -8.34 25.34
C ALA A 120 -0.56 -9.64 25.75
N SER A 121 -1.30 -10.65 26.20
CA SER A 121 -0.78 -11.99 26.53
C SER A 121 -0.28 -12.75 25.30
N ALA A 122 -1.07 -12.79 24.21
CA ALA A 122 -0.65 -13.37 22.92
C ALA A 122 0.47 -12.57 22.22
N VAL A 123 0.60 -11.29 22.56
CA VAL A 123 1.54 -10.32 21.99
C VAL A 123 2.88 -10.29 22.74
N SER A 124 2.93 -10.76 23.99
CA SER A 124 4.20 -10.95 24.72
C SER A 124 5.09 -12.08 24.16
N SER A 125 4.59 -12.87 23.19
CA SER A 125 5.22 -14.10 22.70
C SER A 125 5.72 -14.11 21.24
N LEU A 126 5.72 -13.00 20.49
CA LEU A 126 6.25 -12.97 19.11
C LEU A 126 7.78 -12.90 19.07
N GLN A 127 8.44 -13.85 19.72
CA GLN A 127 9.88 -14.06 19.54
C GLN A 127 10.13 -14.76 18.20
N LYS A 128 11.19 -14.33 17.50
CA LYS A 128 11.62 -15.00 16.27
C LYS A 128 11.98 -16.45 16.58
N PRO A 129 11.39 -17.45 15.89
CA PRO A 129 11.76 -18.84 16.09
C PRO A 129 13.26 -19.08 15.84
N GLU A 130 13.88 -19.88 16.71
CA GLU A 130 15.30 -20.22 16.58
C GLU A 130 15.57 -20.96 15.24
N GLY A 131 16.64 -20.56 14.55
CA GLY A 131 17.04 -21.16 13.27
C GLY A 131 16.16 -20.77 12.06
N LEU A 132 15.13 -19.93 12.24
CA LEU A 132 14.33 -19.42 11.13
C LEU A 132 15.09 -18.31 10.40
N ARG A 133 15.35 -18.49 9.10
CA ARG A 133 15.92 -17.43 8.25
C ARG A 133 14.82 -16.62 7.57
N VAL A 134 14.85 -15.30 7.74
CA VAL A 134 13.91 -14.34 7.14
C VAL A 134 14.71 -13.24 6.45
N VAL A 135 14.48 -13.04 5.16
CA VAL A 135 15.21 -12.05 4.34
C VAL A 135 14.21 -11.06 3.73
N GLY A 136 14.46 -9.77 3.91
CA GLY A 136 13.70 -8.73 3.22
C GLY A 136 14.26 -8.53 1.81
N VAL A 137 13.42 -8.47 0.78
CA VAL A 137 13.83 -8.17 -0.60
C VAL A 137 13.09 -6.93 -1.06
N ILE A 138 13.83 -5.84 -1.23
CA ILE A 138 13.28 -4.54 -1.59
C ILE A 138 13.39 -4.34 -3.08
N PHE A 139 12.25 -4.14 -3.73
CA PHE A 139 12.18 -3.82 -5.16
C PHE A 139 12.46 -2.32 -5.31
N TYR A 140 13.74 -1.98 -5.44
CA TYR A 140 14.24 -0.61 -5.33
C TYR A 140 14.24 0.13 -6.68
N GLY A 141 13.56 1.27 -6.74
CA GLY A 141 13.58 2.17 -7.89
C GLY A 141 13.77 3.65 -7.55
N ARG A 142 13.38 4.08 -6.34
CA ARG A 142 13.22 5.49 -5.94
C ARG A 142 13.76 5.75 -4.53
N ARG A 143 14.74 6.65 -4.42
CA ARG A 143 15.40 6.95 -3.14
C ARG A 143 14.55 7.74 -2.15
N ASP A 144 13.66 8.61 -2.62
CA ASP A 144 12.90 9.54 -1.78
C ASP A 144 11.98 8.79 -0.81
N ARG A 145 11.33 7.74 -1.31
CA ARG A 145 10.44 6.85 -0.55
C ARG A 145 11.22 5.81 0.24
N SER A 146 12.25 5.23 -0.37
CA SER A 146 13.15 4.25 0.27
C SER A 146 13.82 4.78 1.53
N SER A 147 14.06 6.09 1.61
CA SER A 147 14.63 6.70 2.81
C SER A 147 13.74 6.58 4.05
N ILE A 148 12.42 6.60 3.86
CA ILE A 148 11.44 6.35 4.92
C ILE A 148 11.43 4.86 5.26
N LEU A 149 11.40 4.01 4.23
CA LEU A 149 11.39 2.55 4.37
C LEU A 149 12.62 2.02 5.15
N GLU A 150 13.81 2.56 4.91
CA GLU A 150 15.06 2.17 5.59
C GLU A 150 14.93 2.17 7.11
N CYS A 151 14.24 3.15 7.68
CA CYS A 151 14.04 3.21 9.14
C CYS A 151 13.24 2.02 9.67
N TYR A 152 12.20 1.60 8.94
CA TYR A 152 11.41 0.44 9.32
C TYR A 152 12.18 -0.87 9.09
N LEU A 153 12.98 -0.95 8.03
CA LEU A 153 13.83 -2.10 7.77
C LEU A 153 14.86 -2.28 8.88
N ARG A 154 15.55 -1.20 9.28
CA ARG A 154 16.53 -1.21 10.36
C ARG A 154 15.93 -1.61 11.70
N GLN A 155 14.73 -1.13 12.04
CA GLN A 155 13.99 -1.59 13.24
C GLN A 155 13.63 -3.08 13.17
N ASN A 156 13.42 -3.61 11.97
CA ASN A 156 13.05 -5.00 11.76
C ASN A 156 14.24 -5.94 11.54
N LEU A 157 15.49 -5.46 11.59
CA LEU A 157 16.69 -6.31 11.63
C LEU A 157 16.83 -7.05 12.96
N VAL A 158 17.34 -8.29 12.94
CA VAL A 158 17.62 -9.08 14.15
C VAL A 158 18.56 -8.33 15.10
N SER A 159 19.53 -7.58 14.58
CA SER A 159 20.43 -6.71 15.35
C SER A 159 19.69 -5.65 16.19
N SER A 160 18.47 -5.29 15.77
CA SER A 160 17.55 -4.34 16.43
C SER A 160 16.44 -5.02 17.24
N GLY A 161 16.49 -6.35 17.40
CA GLY A 161 15.41 -7.15 18.00
C GLY A 161 14.28 -7.47 17.02
N GLY A 162 14.51 -7.22 15.74
CA GLY A 162 13.69 -7.51 14.55
C GLY A 162 13.58 -8.99 14.18
N TRP A 163 12.99 -9.27 13.01
CA TRP A 163 12.92 -10.64 12.44
C TRP A 163 13.78 -10.83 11.18
N LEU A 164 14.19 -9.76 10.49
CA LEU A 164 14.99 -9.80 9.27
C LEU A 164 16.46 -10.11 9.61
N ASP A 165 17.00 -11.20 9.08
CA ASP A 165 18.44 -11.52 9.19
C ASP A 165 19.29 -10.68 8.24
N GLU A 166 18.71 -10.29 7.11
CA GLU A 166 19.37 -9.59 6.01
C GLU A 166 18.29 -8.83 5.21
N VAL A 167 18.70 -7.71 4.60
CA VAL A 167 17.89 -7.01 3.60
C VAL A 167 18.65 -6.96 2.29
N ILE A 168 18.03 -7.45 1.22
CA ILE A 168 18.51 -7.36 -0.14
C ILE A 168 17.79 -6.19 -0.82
N TRP A 169 18.54 -5.19 -1.24
CA TRP A 169 18.06 -4.12 -2.11
C TRP A 169 18.31 -4.50 -3.57
N ALA A 170 17.25 -4.91 -4.27
CA ALA A 170 17.31 -5.24 -5.68
C ALA A 170 17.10 -3.97 -6.50
N ALA A 171 18.20 -3.37 -6.95
CA ALA A 171 18.21 -2.06 -7.59
C ALA A 171 17.78 -2.16 -9.07
N ASN A 172 16.49 -1.89 -9.29
CA ASN A 172 15.83 -1.85 -10.59
C ASN A 172 15.70 -0.40 -11.11
N THR A 173 16.78 0.38 -11.04
CA THR A 173 16.88 1.76 -11.53
C THR A 173 18.26 2.02 -12.14
N ASP A 174 18.33 2.96 -13.08
CA ASP A 174 19.58 3.47 -13.66
C ASP A 174 19.92 4.90 -13.18
N ASN A 175 19.09 5.44 -12.27
CA ASN A 175 19.35 6.75 -11.69
C ASN A 175 20.60 6.68 -10.81
N LYS A 176 21.70 7.25 -11.32
CA LYS A 176 23.00 7.28 -10.64
C LYS A 176 22.94 7.87 -9.23
N GLN A 177 22.08 8.87 -8.99
CA GLN A 177 21.98 9.49 -7.67
C GLN A 177 21.22 8.59 -6.67
N ASP A 178 20.29 7.78 -7.16
CA ASP A 178 19.54 6.81 -6.36
C ASP A 178 20.44 5.62 -6.01
N LEU A 179 21.24 5.15 -6.97
CA LEU A 179 22.23 4.10 -6.75
C LEU A 179 23.33 4.56 -5.76
N ALA A 180 23.88 5.76 -5.96
CA ALA A 180 24.91 6.29 -5.06
C ALA A 180 24.39 6.50 -3.62
N TRP A 181 23.12 6.86 -3.46
CA TRP A 181 22.49 6.92 -2.13
C TRP A 181 22.39 5.51 -1.53
N LEU A 182 21.91 4.55 -2.30
CA LEU A 182 21.74 3.17 -1.85
C LEU A 182 23.07 2.53 -1.42
N ASP A 183 24.12 2.68 -2.22
CA ASP A 183 25.45 2.15 -1.90
C ASP A 183 25.98 2.72 -0.58
N ARG A 184 25.82 4.04 -0.36
CA ARG A 184 26.20 4.68 0.91
C ARG A 184 25.43 4.13 2.11
N VAL A 185 24.13 3.86 1.94
CA VAL A 185 23.28 3.28 2.99
C VAL A 185 23.68 1.83 3.28
N ALA A 186 23.95 1.05 2.24
CA ALA A 186 24.37 -0.34 2.38
C ALA A 186 25.74 -0.46 3.04
N ASP A 187 26.73 0.35 2.63
CA ASP A 187 28.05 0.40 3.26
C ASP A 187 27.96 0.74 4.76
N ALA A 188 27.08 1.68 5.10
CA ALA A 188 26.88 2.12 6.48
C ALA A 188 26.13 1.11 7.36
N SER A 189 25.43 0.14 6.75
CA SER A 189 24.68 -0.91 7.48
C SER A 189 25.59 -1.92 8.20
N GLY A 190 26.88 -1.96 7.88
CA GLY A 190 27.82 -2.92 8.50
C GLY A 190 27.61 -4.37 8.06
N GLY A 191 26.93 -4.60 6.93
CA GLY A 191 26.71 -5.92 6.33
C GLY A 191 25.29 -6.45 6.45
N ASP A 192 24.40 -5.75 7.17
CA ASP A 192 22.97 -6.11 7.27
C ASP A 192 22.23 -5.91 5.93
N TYR A 193 22.73 -5.01 5.08
CA TYR A 193 22.18 -4.72 3.75
C TYR A 193 23.10 -5.22 2.63
N LYS A 194 22.49 -5.91 1.67
CA LYS A 194 23.12 -6.35 0.42
C LYS A 194 22.49 -5.64 -0.76
N VAL A 195 23.29 -5.13 -1.69
CA VAL A 195 22.79 -4.55 -2.95
C VAL A 195 22.96 -5.53 -4.08
N VAL A 196 21.92 -5.70 -4.90
CA VAL A 196 21.96 -6.46 -6.14
C VAL A 196 21.53 -5.53 -7.26
N HIS A 197 22.47 -5.13 -8.12
CA HIS A 197 22.19 -4.26 -9.25
C HIS A 197 21.63 -5.07 -10.42
N MET A 198 20.51 -4.61 -10.98
CA MET A 198 19.90 -5.25 -12.15
C MET A 198 20.59 -4.77 -13.43
N GLU A 199 21.27 -5.68 -14.13
CA GLU A 199 21.82 -5.43 -15.47
C GLU A 199 20.70 -5.18 -16.49
N GLU A 200 19.67 -6.03 -16.45
CA GLU A 200 18.45 -5.87 -17.25
C GLU A 200 17.26 -5.56 -16.33
N LYS A 201 16.50 -4.51 -16.66
CA LYS A 201 15.35 -4.09 -15.85
C LYS A 201 14.16 -5.03 -16.04
N GLY A 202 13.40 -5.22 -14.97
CA GLY A 202 12.19 -6.02 -14.98
C GLY A 202 12.01 -6.81 -13.69
N TYR A 203 10.76 -7.00 -13.29
CA TYR A 203 10.44 -7.69 -12.04
C TYR A 203 10.90 -9.15 -12.03
N GLY A 204 10.82 -9.85 -13.17
CA GLY A 204 11.31 -11.23 -13.29
C GLY A 204 12.79 -11.37 -12.93
N ASN A 205 13.63 -10.45 -13.44
CA ASN A 205 15.07 -10.44 -13.16
C ASN A 205 15.37 -10.20 -11.68
N VAL A 206 14.53 -9.41 -10.99
CA VAL A 206 14.65 -9.22 -9.54
C VAL A 206 14.44 -10.53 -8.79
N TYR A 207 13.40 -11.30 -9.15
CA TYR A 207 13.17 -12.62 -8.53
C TYR A 207 14.34 -13.56 -8.76
N GLU A 208 14.78 -13.68 -10.01
CA GLU A 208 15.88 -14.55 -10.37
C GLU A 208 17.17 -14.16 -9.65
N ALA A 209 17.51 -12.87 -9.58
CA ALA A 209 18.76 -12.42 -8.99
C ALA A 209 18.77 -12.47 -7.45
N SER A 210 17.62 -12.27 -6.81
CA SER A 210 17.57 -12.01 -5.35
C SER A 210 17.09 -13.21 -4.52
N PHE A 211 16.26 -14.09 -5.07
CA PHE A 211 15.67 -15.21 -4.34
C PHE A 211 16.47 -16.48 -4.60
N LYS A 212 17.52 -16.72 -3.80
CA LYS A 212 18.51 -17.78 -4.06
C LYS A 212 18.50 -18.95 -3.06
N GLU A 213 17.83 -18.78 -1.94
CA GLU A 213 17.89 -19.72 -0.81
C GLU A 213 16.55 -20.43 -0.57
N ARG A 214 16.56 -21.76 -0.61
CA ARG A 214 15.33 -22.58 -0.45
C ARG A 214 14.77 -22.59 0.97
N ARG A 215 15.65 -22.63 1.99
CA ARG A 215 15.27 -22.74 3.41
C ARG A 215 15.16 -21.36 4.08
N THR A 216 14.51 -20.44 3.39
CA THR A 216 14.40 -19.03 3.78
C THR A 216 12.97 -18.58 3.57
N ILE A 217 12.47 -17.73 4.45
CA ILE A 217 11.23 -16.98 4.22
C ILE A 217 11.63 -15.61 3.67
N TYR A 218 11.08 -15.24 2.52
CA TYR A 218 11.30 -13.93 1.93
C TYR A 218 10.13 -13.01 2.23
N VAL A 219 10.44 -11.77 2.62
CA VAL A 219 9.49 -10.67 2.70
C VAL A 219 9.78 -9.75 1.53
N LYS A 220 8.97 -9.80 0.48
CA LYS A 220 9.07 -8.88 -0.67
C LYS A 220 8.38 -7.57 -0.30
N ILE A 221 9.07 -6.45 -0.54
CA ILE A 221 8.61 -5.11 -0.17
C ILE A 221 8.89 -4.14 -1.33
N ASP A 222 7.91 -3.35 -1.76
CA ASP A 222 8.14 -2.24 -2.69
C ASP A 222 8.84 -1.06 -1.99
N ASP A 223 9.63 -0.31 -2.76
CA ASP A 223 10.39 0.84 -2.27
C ASP A 223 9.56 2.01 -1.75
N ASP A 224 8.26 2.01 -2.03
CA ASP A 224 7.29 3.01 -1.61
C ASP A 224 6.32 2.52 -0.53
N VAL A 225 6.71 1.46 0.18
CA VAL A 225 6.17 1.19 1.52
C VAL A 225 6.69 2.24 2.50
N VAL A 226 5.79 3.08 3.01
CA VAL A 226 6.11 4.27 3.83
C VAL A 226 5.73 4.12 5.31
N PHE A 227 5.12 2.99 5.67
CA PHE A 227 4.87 2.59 7.05
C PHE A 227 4.84 1.07 7.18
N ILE A 228 5.46 0.54 8.23
CA ILE A 228 5.37 -0.88 8.62
C ILE A 228 5.07 -0.92 10.12
N ASP A 229 3.95 -1.53 10.50
CA ASP A 229 3.65 -1.77 11.91
C ASP A 229 4.75 -2.66 12.54
N PRO A 230 5.21 -2.41 13.77
CA PRO A 230 6.27 -3.20 14.40
C PRO A 230 5.98 -4.71 14.48
N GLN A 231 4.72 -5.14 14.38
CA GLN A 231 4.30 -6.53 14.38
C GLN A 231 4.05 -7.10 12.97
N ALA A 232 4.09 -6.27 11.92
CA ALA A 232 3.66 -6.66 10.58
C ALA A 232 4.45 -7.87 10.05
N ILE A 233 5.78 -7.83 10.08
CA ILE A 233 6.64 -8.93 9.63
C ILE A 233 6.45 -10.18 10.51
N PRO A 234 6.57 -10.11 11.85
CA PRO A 234 6.31 -11.25 12.72
C PRO A 234 4.98 -11.94 12.44
N LYS A 235 3.88 -11.18 12.36
CA LYS A 235 2.54 -11.74 12.13
C LYS A 235 2.43 -12.39 10.75
N ALA A 236 2.85 -11.72 9.69
CA ALA A 236 2.76 -12.28 8.34
C ALA A 236 3.60 -13.56 8.18
N VAL A 237 4.82 -13.58 8.75
CA VAL A 237 5.70 -14.76 8.76
C VAL A 237 5.09 -15.90 9.60
N THR A 238 4.59 -15.61 10.80
CA THR A 238 3.89 -16.61 11.63
C THR A 238 2.67 -17.17 10.91
N THR A 239 1.90 -16.33 10.23
CA THR A 239 0.74 -16.76 9.46
C THR A 239 1.13 -17.66 8.29
N LEU A 240 2.26 -17.41 7.62
CA LEU A 240 2.77 -18.30 6.57
C LEU A 240 3.12 -19.68 7.16
N ILE A 241 3.88 -19.71 8.26
CA ILE A 241 4.30 -20.95 8.93
C ILE A 241 3.10 -21.77 9.40
N ASN A 242 2.09 -21.12 9.97
CA ASN A 242 0.88 -21.78 10.47
C ASN A 242 -0.09 -22.21 9.37
N ASN A 243 0.11 -21.76 8.13
CA ASN A 243 -0.72 -22.10 6.98
C ASN A 243 0.16 -22.68 5.85
N PRO A 244 0.72 -23.89 6.02
CA PRO A 244 1.69 -24.46 5.08
C PRO A 244 1.13 -24.71 3.66
N ASN A 245 -0.20 -24.73 3.50
CA ASN A 245 -0.84 -24.85 2.19
C ASN A 245 -0.95 -23.50 1.46
N ALA A 246 -0.82 -22.36 2.15
CA ALA A 246 -0.86 -21.05 1.51
C ALA A 246 0.32 -20.90 0.55
N LEU A 247 0.08 -20.29 -0.61
CA LEU A 247 1.15 -19.95 -1.55
C LEU A 247 1.96 -18.76 -1.01
N MET A 248 1.26 -17.76 -0.49
CA MET A 248 1.87 -16.57 0.11
C MET A 248 0.90 -15.86 1.05
N ILE A 249 1.46 -15.02 1.92
CA ILE A 249 0.72 -14.13 2.81
C ILE A 249 1.00 -12.68 2.41
N SER A 250 -0.04 -11.90 2.18
CA SER A 250 0.08 -10.46 2.05
C SER A 250 -0.18 -9.76 3.38
N ALA A 251 0.46 -8.62 3.60
CA ALA A 251 0.05 -7.71 4.67
C ALA A 251 -1.31 -7.06 4.36
N ASN A 252 -1.95 -6.54 5.39
CA ASN A 252 -3.10 -5.65 5.25
C ASN A 252 -2.61 -4.25 4.87
N VAL A 253 -2.50 -4.01 3.56
CA VAL A 253 -1.90 -2.81 2.98
C VAL A 253 -2.93 -1.67 2.87
N ILE A 254 -2.62 -0.53 3.48
CA ILE A 254 -3.32 0.75 3.30
C ILE A 254 -3.05 1.30 1.90
N ASN A 255 -4.07 1.91 1.29
CA ASN A 255 -4.06 2.29 -0.13
C ASN A 255 -3.84 1.05 -1.01
N SER A 256 -4.56 -0.05 -0.74
CA SER A 256 -4.58 -1.24 -1.59
C SER A 256 -5.86 -1.27 -2.41
N PRO A 257 -5.82 -1.55 -3.72
CA PRO A 257 -6.99 -1.64 -4.57
C PRO A 257 -8.03 -2.62 -4.02
N ALA A 258 -7.59 -3.82 -3.65
CA ALA A 258 -8.49 -4.88 -3.20
C ALA A 258 -8.96 -4.71 -1.74
N LEU A 259 -8.12 -4.12 -0.87
CA LEU A 259 -8.43 -4.00 0.56
C LEU A 259 -9.10 -2.66 0.91
N GLY A 260 -8.91 -1.64 0.09
CA GLY A 260 -9.44 -0.30 0.32
C GLY A 260 -10.96 -0.25 0.42
N TRP A 261 -11.65 -1.09 -0.36
CA TRP A 261 -13.10 -1.25 -0.21
C TRP A 261 -13.49 -1.77 1.17
N TRP A 262 -12.74 -2.72 1.73
CA TRP A 262 -12.98 -3.22 3.08
C TRP A 262 -12.67 -2.17 4.13
N HIS A 263 -11.58 -1.42 3.99
CA HIS A 263 -11.24 -0.31 4.90
C HIS A 263 -12.31 0.77 4.90
N TYR A 264 -12.92 1.04 3.75
CA TYR A 264 -14.06 1.96 3.65
C TYR A 264 -15.29 1.45 4.40
N HIS A 265 -15.58 0.15 4.31
CA HIS A 265 -16.75 -0.46 4.97
C HIS A 265 -16.51 -0.91 6.43
N SER A 266 -15.30 -0.71 6.97
CA SER A 266 -14.93 -1.09 8.35
C SER A 266 -14.72 0.12 9.27
N ASP A 267 -15.25 1.30 8.90
CA ASP A 267 -15.06 2.60 9.58
C ASP A 267 -13.59 3.03 9.71
N ALA A 268 -12.68 2.40 8.96
CA ALA A 268 -11.28 2.81 8.91
C ALA A 268 -11.08 4.01 7.97
N ALA A 269 -11.87 4.12 6.90
CA ALA A 269 -11.95 5.35 6.14
C ALA A 269 -12.59 6.48 6.95
N ARG A 270 -12.04 7.68 6.83
CA ARG A 270 -12.54 8.91 7.45
C ARG A 270 -12.85 9.95 6.37
N SER A 271 -13.76 10.87 6.68
CA SER A 271 -14.17 11.90 5.72
C SER A 271 -13.13 13.02 5.68
N TYR A 272 -12.44 13.11 4.55
CA TYR A 272 -11.48 14.15 4.22
C TYR A 272 -11.78 14.69 2.82
N LYS A 273 -11.55 15.99 2.62
CA LYS A 273 -11.69 16.67 1.32
C LYS A 273 -10.45 17.56 1.07
N PRO A 274 -10.06 17.79 -0.19
CA PRO A 274 -8.89 18.62 -0.49
C PRO A 274 -9.08 20.08 -0.02
N GLU A 275 -7.99 20.69 0.43
CA GLU A 275 -7.90 22.12 0.68
C GLU A 275 -7.83 22.87 -0.66
N LEU A 276 -8.95 23.48 -1.07
CA LEU A 276 -9.08 24.13 -2.40
C LEU A 276 -8.31 25.44 -2.53
N GLU A 277 -8.05 26.11 -1.39
CA GLU A 277 -7.21 27.31 -1.31
C GLU A 277 -5.98 27.01 -0.42
N PRO A 278 -4.94 26.37 -0.94
CA PRO A 278 -3.83 25.87 -0.11
C PRO A 278 -3.02 27.01 0.50
N ASN A 279 -2.75 26.90 1.81
CA ASN A 279 -1.76 27.73 2.47
C ASN A 279 -0.39 27.04 2.45
N GLU A 280 0.51 27.47 1.57
CA GLU A 280 1.84 26.89 1.42
C GLU A 280 2.64 26.82 2.73
N THR A 281 2.47 27.80 3.62
CA THR A 281 3.18 27.84 4.91
C THR A 281 2.66 26.83 5.92
N ALA A 282 1.46 26.27 5.70
CA ALA A 282 0.81 25.29 6.57
C ALA A 282 1.00 23.84 6.09
N LEU A 283 1.67 23.63 4.95
CA LEU A 283 1.99 22.30 4.44
C LEU A 283 3.00 21.57 5.33
N ALA A 284 2.88 20.25 5.41
CA ALA A 284 3.97 19.45 5.95
C ALA A 284 5.22 19.61 5.07
N THR A 285 6.33 19.86 5.73
CA THR A 285 7.66 19.90 5.11
C THR A 285 8.56 18.96 5.89
N ARG A 286 9.57 18.39 5.23
CA ARG A 286 10.50 17.48 5.93
C ARG A 286 11.07 18.17 7.17
N GLY A 287 10.95 17.49 8.30
CA GLY A 287 11.44 17.87 9.62
C GLY A 287 10.75 19.05 10.30
N ASN A 288 9.61 19.53 9.81
CA ASN A 288 8.79 20.47 10.59
C ASN A 288 7.92 19.75 11.64
N GLY A 289 7.90 18.41 11.65
CA GLY A 289 7.13 17.59 12.59
C GLY A 289 5.62 17.54 12.31
N ALA A 290 5.15 18.18 11.23
CA ALA A 290 3.74 18.15 10.86
C ALA A 290 3.39 16.79 10.24
N TRP A 291 2.76 15.92 11.02
CA TRP A 291 2.19 14.65 10.54
C TRP A 291 0.80 14.37 11.12
N LYS A 292 0.53 14.88 12.33
CA LYS A 292 -0.73 14.74 13.05
C LYS A 292 -1.89 15.37 12.29
N THR A 293 -3.04 14.69 12.30
CA THR A 293 -4.27 15.20 11.68
C THR A 293 -5.10 16.02 12.65
N SER A 294 -4.90 15.85 13.96
CA SER A 294 -5.56 16.69 14.98
C SER A 294 -5.20 18.17 14.88
N GLU A 295 -4.04 18.48 14.29
CA GLU A 295 -3.52 19.83 14.05
C GLU A 295 -4.09 20.47 12.77
N LEU A 296 -4.80 19.70 11.94
CA LEU A 296 -5.41 20.21 10.72
C LEU A 296 -6.67 21.03 11.04
N PRO A 297 -6.90 22.14 10.31
CA PRO A 297 -8.17 22.83 10.38
C PRO A 297 -9.28 21.94 9.82
N THR A 298 -10.51 22.18 10.28
CA THR A 298 -11.70 21.57 9.67
C THR A 298 -11.87 22.11 8.25
N TRP A 299 -12.29 21.24 7.33
CA TRP A 299 -12.63 21.64 5.97
C TRP A 299 -13.79 22.65 5.95
N THR A 300 -13.64 23.75 5.20
CA THR A 300 -14.59 24.88 5.19
C THR A 300 -15.26 25.13 3.84
N GLY A 301 -15.12 24.21 2.88
CA GLY A 301 -15.73 24.33 1.56
C GLY A 301 -17.24 24.03 1.55
N GLU A 302 -17.84 24.04 0.36
CA GLU A 302 -19.25 23.71 0.17
C GLU A 302 -19.50 22.20 0.28
N HIS A 303 -20.12 21.74 1.37
CA HIS A 303 -20.31 20.30 1.68
C HIS A 303 -20.96 19.47 0.56
N ASP A 304 -21.73 20.10 -0.33
CA ASP A 304 -22.39 19.49 -1.49
C ASP A 304 -21.45 19.18 -2.67
N LEU A 305 -20.19 19.65 -2.63
CA LEU A 305 -19.18 19.32 -3.65
C LEU A 305 -18.88 17.82 -3.64
N ASP A 306 -19.03 17.20 -4.81
CA ASP A 306 -18.95 15.76 -5.04
C ASP A 306 -17.59 15.34 -5.62
N PHE A 307 -16.66 14.98 -4.71
CA PHE A 307 -15.30 14.56 -5.05
C PHE A 307 -15.22 13.11 -5.54
N THR A 308 -16.35 12.48 -5.88
CA THR A 308 -16.38 11.17 -6.57
C THR A 308 -16.26 11.32 -8.09
N ARG A 309 -16.38 12.54 -8.63
CA ARG A 309 -16.29 12.86 -10.07
C ARG A 309 -14.89 13.33 -10.44
N PHE A 310 -13.99 12.38 -10.64
CA PHE A 310 -12.56 12.64 -10.84
C PHE A 310 -12.26 13.45 -12.11
N GLU A 311 -13.06 13.29 -13.16
CA GLU A 311 -12.97 14.07 -14.41
C GLU A 311 -13.07 15.59 -14.22
N ASN A 312 -13.72 16.04 -13.14
CA ASN A 312 -13.88 17.47 -12.83
C ASN A 312 -12.95 17.92 -11.69
N PHE A 313 -11.99 17.09 -11.27
CA PHE A 313 -11.20 17.38 -10.07
C PHE A 313 -10.35 18.66 -10.23
N THR A 314 -9.85 18.92 -11.43
CA THR A 314 -9.10 20.14 -11.77
C THR A 314 -9.95 21.40 -11.66
N ASP A 315 -11.26 21.30 -11.93
CA ASP A 315 -12.19 22.44 -11.84
C ASP A 315 -12.29 22.96 -10.40
N TYR A 316 -12.12 22.11 -9.39
CA TYR A 316 -12.14 22.54 -7.98
C TYR A 316 -10.95 23.43 -7.59
N PHE A 317 -9.90 23.44 -8.41
CA PHE A 317 -8.70 24.25 -8.22
C PHE A 317 -8.57 25.37 -9.25
N ASP A 318 -9.58 25.57 -10.10
CA ASP A 318 -9.55 26.52 -11.22
C ASP A 318 -8.34 26.34 -12.15
N VAL A 319 -7.98 25.09 -12.46
CA VAL A 319 -6.87 24.73 -13.36
C VAL A 319 -7.30 23.84 -14.52
N ASP A 320 -6.56 23.86 -15.63
CA ASP A 320 -6.88 23.09 -16.83
C ASP A 320 -6.31 21.66 -16.79
N THR A 321 -5.21 21.43 -16.07
CA THR A 321 -4.51 20.14 -16.05
C THR A 321 -4.17 19.69 -14.62
N PRO A 322 -4.16 18.37 -14.33
CA PRO A 322 -3.76 17.88 -13.01
C PRO A 322 -2.33 18.26 -12.62
N GLU A 323 -1.45 18.48 -13.59
CA GLU A 323 -0.09 18.99 -13.38
C GLU A 323 -0.08 20.39 -12.76
N ASP A 324 -1.10 21.20 -12.99
CA ASP A 324 -1.19 22.57 -12.49
C ASP A 324 -1.84 22.65 -11.10
N ILE A 325 -2.37 21.52 -10.58
CA ILE A 325 -2.90 21.46 -9.22
C ILE A 325 -1.77 21.84 -8.23
N PRO A 326 -2.00 22.85 -7.38
CA PRO A 326 -1.02 23.29 -6.39
C PRO A 326 -0.81 22.22 -5.32
N LYS A 327 0.36 22.25 -4.66
CA LYS A 327 0.60 21.36 -3.53
C LYS A 327 -0.36 21.69 -2.39
N HIS A 328 -1.13 20.72 -1.90
CA HIS A 328 -2.21 20.97 -0.96
C HIS A 328 -2.34 19.86 0.12
N ARG A 329 -3.20 20.12 1.10
CA ARG A 329 -3.56 19.16 2.16
C ARG A 329 -4.93 18.57 1.92
N TRP A 330 -5.25 17.51 2.63
CA TRP A 330 -6.62 17.02 2.77
C TRP A 330 -7.08 17.29 4.20
N LEU A 331 -8.22 17.96 4.33
CA LEU A 331 -8.71 18.45 5.61
C LEU A 331 -9.86 17.55 6.11
N PRO A 332 -9.89 17.25 7.42
CA PRO A 332 -11.00 16.50 8.00
C PRO A 332 -12.28 17.33 7.91
N THR A 333 -13.36 16.74 7.40
CA THR A 333 -14.65 17.41 7.33
C THR A 333 -15.33 17.51 8.70
N ARG A 334 -15.04 16.55 9.59
CA ARG A 334 -15.70 16.36 10.90
C ARG A 334 -17.22 16.22 10.79
N ASN A 335 -17.70 15.86 9.61
CA ASN A 335 -19.10 15.58 9.32
C ASN A 335 -19.18 14.23 8.60
N GLU A 336 -19.78 13.23 9.24
CA GLU A 336 -19.85 11.88 8.70
C GLU A 336 -20.66 11.80 7.39
N THR A 337 -21.62 12.71 7.16
CA THR A 337 -22.41 12.71 5.93
C THR A 337 -21.57 13.07 4.70
N ASP A 338 -20.47 13.80 4.88
CA ASP A 338 -19.57 14.16 3.78
C ASP A 338 -18.78 12.95 3.27
N MET A 339 -18.84 11.82 3.97
CA MET A 339 -18.28 10.57 3.48
C MET A 339 -18.81 10.23 2.08
N TYR A 340 -20.11 10.39 1.85
CA TYR A 340 -20.77 10.04 0.58
C TYR A 340 -20.38 10.92 -0.61
N THR A 341 -19.76 12.08 -0.36
CA THR A 341 -19.30 13.03 -1.39
C THR A 341 -17.77 13.18 -1.38
N SER A 342 -17.07 12.37 -0.60
CA SER A 342 -15.61 12.32 -0.57
C SER A 342 -15.09 11.26 -1.55
N SER A 343 -13.85 11.41 -2.02
CA SER A 343 -13.28 10.57 -3.07
C SER A 343 -13.33 9.07 -2.76
N ILE A 344 -13.13 8.67 -1.50
CA ILE A 344 -13.15 7.27 -1.09
C ILE A 344 -14.51 6.58 -1.31
N ALA A 345 -15.62 7.34 -1.38
CA ALA A 345 -16.94 6.77 -1.65
C ALA A 345 -17.06 6.17 -3.07
N ALA A 346 -16.16 6.52 -3.99
CA ALA A 346 -16.08 5.92 -5.32
C ALA A 346 -15.39 4.53 -5.33
N THR A 347 -14.88 4.05 -4.18
CA THR A 347 -14.25 2.73 -4.11
C THR A 347 -15.26 1.60 -4.35
N ASN A 348 -14.82 0.54 -5.02
CA ASN A 348 -15.63 -0.65 -5.29
C ASN A 348 -14.87 -1.93 -4.94
N ALA A 349 -15.59 -3.05 -4.85
CA ALA A 349 -15.01 -4.33 -4.42
C ALA A 349 -14.00 -4.90 -5.42
N GLU A 350 -14.06 -4.45 -6.69
CA GLU A 350 -13.11 -4.78 -7.74
C GLU A 350 -11.78 -4.02 -7.59
N GLY A 351 -11.75 -2.93 -6.82
CA GLY A 351 -10.57 -2.13 -6.55
C GLY A 351 -10.12 -1.21 -7.69
N GLY A 352 -10.83 -1.20 -8.82
CA GLY A 352 -10.44 -0.46 -10.03
C GLY A 352 -10.20 1.02 -9.78
N PRO A 353 -11.20 1.79 -9.30
CA PRO A 353 -11.03 3.20 -8.99
C PRO A 353 -9.91 3.47 -7.98
N HIS A 354 -9.76 2.58 -7.00
CA HIS A 354 -8.76 2.72 -5.96
C HIS A 354 -7.33 2.56 -6.52
N LEU A 355 -7.14 1.73 -7.55
CA LEU A 355 -5.86 1.63 -8.27
C LEU A 355 -5.56 2.88 -9.11
N THR A 356 -6.57 3.51 -9.71
CA THR A 356 -6.37 4.54 -10.74
C THR A 356 -6.46 5.98 -10.24
N HIS A 357 -7.23 6.24 -9.17
CA HIS A 357 -7.50 7.59 -8.68
C HIS A 357 -6.65 7.91 -7.45
N TRP A 358 -5.75 8.88 -7.60
CA TRP A 358 -4.82 9.32 -6.56
C TRP A 358 -5.55 10.03 -5.41
N GLU A 359 -6.72 10.60 -5.68
CA GLU A 359 -7.64 11.24 -4.75
C GLU A 359 -8.12 10.26 -3.68
N ILE A 360 -8.45 9.02 -4.09
CA ILE A 360 -8.81 7.94 -3.17
C ILE A 360 -7.60 7.59 -2.30
N GLY A 361 -6.41 7.44 -2.89
CA GLY A 361 -5.18 7.19 -2.14
C GLY A 361 -4.88 8.28 -1.10
N ALA A 362 -5.12 9.54 -1.47
CA ALA A 362 -4.88 10.69 -0.58
C ALA A 362 -5.77 10.61 0.66
N GLN A 363 -7.07 10.38 0.47
CA GLN A 363 -8.01 10.22 1.58
C GLN A 363 -7.69 9.00 2.46
N ASN A 364 -7.22 7.88 1.87
CA ASN A 364 -6.80 6.70 2.65
C ASN A 364 -5.62 7.01 3.58
N HIS A 365 -4.61 7.72 3.07
CA HIS A 365 -3.46 8.08 3.89
C HIS A 365 -3.80 9.06 5.02
N TYR A 366 -4.66 10.04 4.76
CA TYR A 366 -5.12 10.95 5.82
C TYR A 366 -5.98 10.24 6.87
N SER A 367 -6.86 9.34 6.45
CA SER A 367 -7.59 8.46 7.38
C SER A 367 -6.63 7.62 8.22
N PHE A 368 -5.57 7.09 7.59
CA PHE A 368 -4.55 6.32 8.27
C PHE A 368 -3.77 7.15 9.29
N PHE A 369 -3.37 8.38 8.96
CA PHE A 369 -2.68 9.26 9.92
C PHE A 369 -3.54 9.56 11.15
N GLU A 370 -4.86 9.73 10.99
CA GLU A 370 -5.78 9.91 12.12
C GLU A 370 -5.80 8.68 13.04
N HIS A 371 -5.92 7.48 12.50
CA HIS A 371 -5.92 6.27 13.32
C HIS A 371 -4.53 5.96 13.90
N LEU A 372 -3.46 6.33 13.19
CA LEU A 372 -2.10 6.21 13.67
C LEU A 372 -1.86 7.12 14.87
N GLU A 373 -2.30 8.39 14.78
CA GLU A 373 -2.22 9.36 15.87
C GLU A 373 -3.02 8.91 17.09
N ASN A 374 -4.22 8.37 16.89
CA ASN A 374 -5.12 7.96 17.97
C ASN A 374 -4.84 6.55 18.52
N ASN A 375 -3.85 5.84 17.99
CA ASN A 375 -3.56 4.43 18.32
C ASN A 375 -4.78 3.50 18.08
N GLU A 376 -5.47 3.70 16.96
CA GLU A 376 -6.69 2.99 16.57
C GLU A 376 -6.48 2.10 15.33
N LEU A 377 -5.25 1.68 15.03
CA LEU A 377 -4.94 0.84 13.87
C LEU A 377 -5.73 -0.50 13.83
N GLY A 378 -6.26 -0.94 14.98
CA GLY A 378 -7.16 -2.09 15.06
C GLY A 378 -8.44 -1.95 14.22
N LYS A 379 -8.84 -0.73 13.82
CA LYS A 379 -9.98 -0.50 12.91
C LYS A 379 -9.75 -1.04 11.50
N TYR A 380 -8.48 -1.22 11.11
CA TYR A 380 -8.14 -1.81 9.82
C TYR A 380 -8.23 -3.35 9.82
N PHE A 381 -8.39 -4.00 10.97
CA PHE A 381 -8.39 -5.46 11.04
C PHE A 381 -9.59 -6.07 10.32
N LEU A 382 -9.31 -6.72 9.19
CA LEU A 382 -10.21 -7.59 8.44
C LEU A 382 -10.50 -8.85 9.28
N SER A 383 -11.55 -8.86 10.11
CA SER A 383 -11.90 -10.06 10.89
C SER A 383 -13.18 -10.70 10.40
N LYS A 384 -13.16 -12.03 10.26
CA LYS A 384 -14.32 -12.86 9.90
C LYS A 384 -15.22 -13.19 11.10
N ASP A 385 -14.63 -13.19 12.30
CA ASP A 385 -15.30 -13.54 13.55
C ASP A 385 -14.87 -12.51 14.58
N TYR A 386 -15.79 -11.66 15.06
CA TYR A 386 -15.62 -10.72 16.19
C TYR A 386 -14.48 -11.12 17.15
N GLY A 387 -13.23 -10.71 16.83
CA GLY A 387 -12.04 -10.94 17.65
C GLY A 387 -11.30 -12.29 17.57
N LYS A 388 -11.50 -13.18 16.57
CA LYS A 388 -10.77 -14.48 16.50
C LYS A 388 -10.07 -14.83 15.20
N GLY A 389 -10.55 -14.37 14.05
CA GLY A 389 -9.88 -14.63 12.76
C GLY A 389 -8.95 -13.47 12.37
N THR A 390 -7.65 -13.75 12.19
CA THR A 390 -6.68 -12.79 11.66
C THR A 390 -6.39 -12.97 10.16
N ILE A 391 -7.11 -13.89 9.49
CA ILE A 391 -6.81 -14.27 8.11
C ILE A 391 -7.98 -13.93 7.20
N TRP A 392 -7.68 -13.19 6.15
CA TRP A 392 -8.59 -12.99 5.02
C TRP A 392 -8.16 -13.82 3.83
N HIS A 393 -9.11 -14.48 3.16
CA HIS A 393 -8.82 -15.39 2.06
C HIS A 393 -9.15 -14.72 0.72
N MET A 394 -8.16 -14.49 -0.13
CA MET A 394 -8.37 -13.76 -1.40
C MET A 394 -9.15 -14.55 -2.45
N ARG A 395 -9.21 -15.88 -2.35
CA ARG A 395 -10.04 -16.74 -3.24
C ARG A 395 -9.76 -16.53 -4.75
N GLY A 396 -8.52 -16.17 -5.10
CA GLY A 396 -8.11 -15.94 -6.49
C GLY A 396 -8.58 -14.61 -7.08
N TYR A 397 -8.96 -13.65 -6.23
CA TYR A 397 -9.06 -12.24 -6.61
C TYR A 397 -7.67 -11.60 -6.58
N ARG A 398 -7.42 -10.70 -7.54
CA ARG A 398 -6.15 -9.96 -7.66
C ARG A 398 -5.93 -9.14 -6.39
N LEU A 399 -4.70 -9.17 -5.89
CA LEU A 399 -4.26 -8.40 -4.72
C LEU A 399 -3.00 -7.66 -5.08
N SER A 400 -2.77 -6.49 -4.50
CA SER A 400 -1.51 -5.79 -4.70
C SER A 400 -0.36 -6.48 -3.96
N ILE A 401 0.77 -6.73 -4.64
CA ILE A 401 1.91 -7.46 -4.05
C ILE A 401 2.95 -6.55 -3.40
N ASN A 402 2.55 -5.37 -2.94
CA ASN A 402 3.48 -4.37 -2.40
C ASN A 402 4.23 -4.86 -1.16
N PHE A 403 3.60 -5.74 -0.38
CA PHE A 403 4.18 -6.36 0.80
C PHE A 403 3.67 -7.80 0.96
N ILE A 404 4.50 -8.78 0.64
CA ILE A 404 4.15 -10.21 0.68
C ILE A 404 5.25 -11.06 1.32
N VAL A 405 4.85 -12.20 1.88
CA VAL A 405 5.72 -13.17 2.54
C VAL A 405 5.56 -14.52 1.86
N MET A 406 6.69 -15.12 1.47
CA MET A 406 6.75 -16.36 0.68
C MET A 406 7.84 -17.31 1.18
N HIS A 407 7.66 -18.61 0.98
CA HIS A 407 8.76 -19.55 1.14
C HIS A 407 9.71 -19.45 -0.06
N GLY A 408 11.01 -19.43 0.21
CA GLY A 408 12.04 -19.45 -0.82
C GLY A 408 11.99 -20.69 -1.70
N SER A 409 11.56 -21.83 -1.16
CA SER A 409 11.29 -23.03 -1.96
C SER A 409 10.22 -22.79 -3.01
N ASP A 410 9.11 -22.10 -2.66
CA ASP A 410 8.02 -21.85 -3.60
C ASP A 410 8.46 -20.90 -4.72
N VAL A 411 9.20 -19.84 -4.38
CA VAL A 411 9.73 -18.92 -5.40
C VAL A 411 10.67 -19.67 -6.36
N LEU A 412 11.55 -20.52 -5.83
CA LEU A 412 12.53 -21.26 -6.64
C LEU A 412 11.91 -22.41 -7.44
N ASP A 413 10.89 -23.09 -6.91
CA ASP A 413 10.20 -24.19 -7.60
C ASP A 413 9.31 -23.68 -8.74
N TYR A 414 8.84 -22.44 -8.63
CA TYR A 414 7.91 -21.85 -9.60
C TYR A 414 8.50 -20.60 -10.28
N ILE A 415 9.83 -20.45 -10.30
CA ILE A 415 10.47 -19.25 -10.84
C ILE A 415 10.06 -18.99 -12.29
N ASP A 416 10.05 -20.02 -13.15
CA ASP A 416 9.62 -19.92 -14.55
C ASP A 416 8.16 -19.51 -14.69
N LEU A 417 7.29 -19.87 -13.72
CA LEU A 417 5.90 -19.42 -13.71
C LEU A 417 5.79 -17.97 -13.28
N ILE A 418 6.64 -17.51 -12.35
CA ILE A 418 6.65 -16.14 -11.86
C ILE A 418 7.21 -15.20 -12.94
N THR A 419 8.29 -15.60 -13.63
CA THR A 419 9.02 -14.74 -14.57
C THR A 419 8.63 -14.95 -16.04
N GLY A 420 8.08 -16.10 -16.40
CA GLY A 420 7.83 -16.50 -17.80
C GLY A 420 6.56 -15.93 -18.44
N HIS A 421 5.87 -14.96 -17.83
CA HIS A 421 4.62 -14.42 -18.39
C HIS A 421 4.90 -13.33 -19.45
N PRO A 422 4.38 -13.44 -20.70
CA PRO A 422 4.69 -12.52 -21.80
C PRO A 422 4.34 -11.04 -21.54
N GLN A 423 3.42 -10.78 -20.60
CA GLN A 423 2.95 -9.43 -20.27
C GLN A 423 3.62 -8.80 -19.03
N GLY A 424 4.45 -9.53 -18.28
CA GLY A 424 5.19 -8.98 -17.14
C GLY A 424 4.36 -8.56 -15.91
N ASP A 425 3.12 -9.05 -15.76
CA ASP A 425 2.25 -8.79 -14.59
C ASP A 425 2.41 -9.91 -13.54
N ASP A 426 3.50 -9.83 -12.78
CA ASP A 426 3.81 -10.77 -11.68
C ASP A 426 2.74 -10.74 -10.58
N GLU A 427 2.10 -9.59 -10.36
CA GLU A 427 0.99 -9.42 -9.43
C GLU A 427 -0.21 -10.30 -9.80
N HIS A 428 -0.67 -10.27 -11.05
CA HIS A 428 -1.73 -11.17 -11.52
C HIS A 428 -1.29 -12.63 -11.46
N GLN A 429 -0.05 -12.92 -11.86
CA GLN A 429 0.47 -14.28 -11.87
C GLN A 429 0.51 -14.90 -10.46
N LEU A 430 1.06 -14.19 -9.47
CA LEU A 430 1.18 -14.66 -8.08
C LEU A 430 -0.15 -14.71 -7.35
N THR A 431 -1.09 -13.79 -7.63
CA THR A 431 -2.34 -13.66 -6.85
C THR A 431 -3.54 -14.35 -7.46
N VAL A 432 -3.52 -14.60 -8.77
CA VAL A 432 -4.67 -15.11 -9.51
C VAL A 432 -4.35 -16.45 -10.17
N GLU A 433 -3.33 -16.51 -11.03
CA GLU A 433 -3.07 -17.70 -11.85
C GLU A 433 -2.41 -18.84 -11.05
N MET A 434 -1.30 -18.57 -10.37
CA MET A 434 -0.60 -19.59 -9.59
C MET A 434 -1.48 -20.20 -8.48
N PRO A 435 -2.29 -19.45 -7.73
CA PRO A 435 -3.19 -20.02 -6.73
C PRO A 435 -4.23 -20.98 -7.33
N ARG A 436 -4.73 -20.68 -8.53
CA ARG A 436 -5.66 -21.55 -9.26
C ARG A 436 -4.98 -22.81 -9.76
N LEU A 437 -3.79 -22.68 -10.36
CA LEU A 437 -3.01 -23.79 -10.90
C LEU A 437 -2.52 -24.74 -9.82
N LEU A 438 -1.98 -24.19 -8.73
CA LEU A 438 -1.37 -24.96 -7.65
C LEU A 438 -2.38 -25.40 -6.57
N HIS A 439 -3.62 -24.90 -6.64
CA HIS A 439 -4.64 -25.08 -5.59
C HIS A 439 -4.17 -24.65 -4.19
N ARG A 440 -3.34 -23.60 -4.14
CA ARG A 440 -2.77 -23.04 -2.91
C ARG A 440 -3.23 -21.60 -2.74
N PRO A 441 -3.88 -21.23 -1.63
CA PRO A 441 -4.50 -19.92 -1.52
C PRO A 441 -3.49 -18.80 -1.26
N VAL A 442 -3.88 -17.59 -1.67
CA VAL A 442 -3.30 -16.34 -1.17
C VAL A 442 -4.16 -15.84 -0.03
N LEU A 443 -3.50 -15.52 1.07
CA LEU A 443 -4.12 -15.05 2.30
C LEU A 443 -3.60 -13.66 2.64
N VAL A 444 -4.39 -12.88 3.36
CA VAL A 444 -3.98 -11.61 3.95
C VAL A 444 -3.96 -11.77 5.46
N GLU A 445 -2.84 -11.40 6.08
CA GLU A 445 -2.75 -11.28 7.53
C GLU A 445 -3.32 -9.92 7.96
N SER A 446 -4.54 -9.97 8.46
CA SER A 446 -5.39 -8.85 8.86
C SER A 446 -4.71 -7.85 9.79
N GLN A 447 -3.88 -8.34 10.71
CA GLN A 447 -3.23 -7.51 11.71
C GLN A 447 -1.81 -7.07 11.32
N SER A 448 -1.34 -7.44 10.14
CA SER A 448 -0.06 -6.99 9.58
C SER A 448 -0.30 -5.69 8.81
N ILE A 449 -0.33 -4.55 9.49
CA ILE A 449 -0.63 -3.26 8.87
C ILE A 449 0.62 -2.66 8.21
N VAL A 450 0.49 -2.28 6.94
CA VAL A 450 1.54 -1.65 6.13
C VAL A 450 0.91 -0.55 5.29
N SER A 451 1.61 0.55 5.03
CA SER A 451 1.11 1.60 4.12
C SER A 451 1.97 1.70 2.86
N HIS A 452 1.34 1.61 1.70
CA HIS A 452 1.97 1.74 0.39
C HIS A 452 1.58 3.10 -0.23
N PHE A 453 2.57 3.88 -0.66
CA PHE A 453 2.32 5.28 -1.01
C PHE A 453 1.50 5.45 -2.30
N SER A 454 1.92 4.89 -3.45
CA SER A 454 1.21 5.18 -4.70
C SER A 454 1.38 4.12 -5.77
N TYR A 455 0.33 3.80 -6.50
CA TYR A 455 0.47 3.08 -7.78
C TYR A 455 0.90 4.00 -8.91
N GLY A 456 1.40 3.43 -10.01
CA GLY A 456 1.80 4.19 -11.21
C GLY A 456 0.74 5.20 -11.69
N PRO A 457 -0.54 4.80 -11.84
CA PRO A 457 -1.63 5.73 -12.17
C PRO A 457 -1.87 6.83 -11.13
N GLN A 458 -1.53 6.60 -9.86
CA GLN A 458 -1.73 7.55 -8.76
C GLN A 458 -0.61 8.62 -8.65
N ARG A 459 0.09 8.94 -9.76
CA ARG A 459 1.29 9.79 -9.76
C ARG A 459 1.11 11.15 -9.06
N TYR A 460 -0.08 11.74 -9.14
CA TYR A 460 -0.36 13.06 -8.55
C TYR A 460 -0.54 13.06 -7.03
N LEU A 461 -0.40 11.92 -6.34
CA LEU A 461 -0.25 11.93 -4.88
C LEU A 461 0.91 12.81 -4.40
N GLU A 462 1.93 13.03 -5.23
CA GLU A 462 3.03 13.97 -4.97
C GLU A 462 2.59 15.45 -4.86
N LYS A 463 1.38 15.78 -5.34
CA LYS A 463 0.72 17.08 -5.15
C LYS A 463 0.15 17.26 -3.75
N THR A 464 0.27 16.26 -2.88
CA THR A 464 -0.11 16.36 -1.47
C THR A 464 1.13 16.48 -0.59
N ASP A 465 0.94 16.86 0.67
CA ASP A 465 2.01 16.85 1.68
C ASP A 465 2.18 15.49 2.40
N ILE A 466 1.55 14.42 1.90
CA ILE A 466 1.48 13.10 2.55
C ILE A 466 2.87 12.47 2.71
N MET A 467 3.73 12.59 1.71
CA MET A 467 5.10 12.08 1.76
C MET A 467 5.89 12.74 2.91
N GLU A 468 5.75 14.05 3.07
CA GLU A 468 6.38 14.79 4.16
C GLU A 468 5.79 14.43 5.53
N ARG A 469 4.50 14.11 5.61
CA ARG A 469 3.88 13.60 6.85
C ARG A 469 4.44 12.24 7.26
N TYR A 470 4.59 11.29 6.32
CA TYR A 470 5.24 10.01 6.61
C TYR A 470 6.70 10.19 7.03
N PHE A 471 7.42 11.08 6.34
CA PHE A 471 8.79 11.44 6.70
C PHE A 471 8.88 11.97 8.14
N ASN A 472 8.01 12.91 8.50
CA ASN A 472 7.95 13.49 9.84
C ASN A 472 7.58 12.44 10.90
N TYR A 473 6.60 11.58 10.63
CA TYR A 473 6.25 10.48 11.52
C TYR A 473 7.43 9.52 11.74
N ALA A 474 8.10 9.09 10.67
CA ALA A 474 9.24 8.18 10.76
C ALA A 474 10.41 8.82 11.53
N ASN A 475 10.70 10.08 11.25
CA ASN A 475 11.71 10.86 11.98
C ASN A 475 11.38 10.99 13.47
N ASP A 476 10.11 11.20 13.83
CA ASP A 476 9.73 11.43 15.22
C ASP A 476 9.59 10.15 16.04
N ASN A 477 9.14 9.04 15.40
CA ASN A 477 8.67 7.86 16.11
C ASN A 477 9.45 6.56 15.80
N VAL A 478 10.12 6.49 14.64
CA VAL A 478 10.76 5.25 14.16
C VAL A 478 12.27 5.35 14.27
N CYS A 479 12.86 6.43 13.77
CA CYS A 479 14.30 6.63 13.74
C CYS A 479 14.66 8.05 14.23
N PRO A 480 14.40 8.35 15.53
CA PRO A 480 14.60 9.67 16.09
C PRO A 480 16.07 10.09 16.09
N GLN A 481 16.29 11.40 16.05
CA GLN A 481 17.59 12.04 16.25
C GLN A 481 18.65 11.58 15.25
N GLN A 482 18.51 12.04 13.99
CA GLN A 482 19.50 11.90 12.91
C GLN A 482 19.68 10.49 12.31
N SER A 483 18.89 9.51 12.74
CA SER A 483 18.94 8.16 12.18
C SER A 483 18.25 8.05 10.82
N LEU A 484 17.34 8.97 10.48
CA LEU A 484 16.73 9.07 9.16
C LEU A 484 17.71 9.69 8.15
N ILE A 485 18.02 8.95 7.08
CA ILE A 485 18.97 9.36 6.06
C ILE A 485 18.23 10.10 4.95
N ASP A 486 18.24 11.43 4.99
CA ASP A 486 17.54 12.22 3.98
C ASP A 486 18.23 12.11 2.60
N PRO A 487 17.52 11.63 1.57
CA PRO A 487 18.09 11.44 0.24
C PRO A 487 18.32 12.76 -0.50
N MET A 488 17.62 13.83 -0.11
CA MET A 488 17.70 15.16 -0.72
C MET A 488 18.67 16.07 0.01
N ASN A 489 18.95 15.79 1.29
CA ASN A 489 19.92 16.56 2.07
C ASN A 489 20.69 15.65 3.05
N PRO A 490 21.64 14.84 2.56
CA PRO A 490 22.31 13.82 3.36
C PRO A 490 23.19 14.37 4.49
N ASN A 491 23.49 15.68 4.49
CA ASN A 491 24.22 16.35 5.57
C ASN A 491 23.28 16.99 6.60
N LYS A 492 21.98 17.07 6.31
CA LYS A 492 20.99 17.67 7.20
C LYS A 492 20.46 16.62 8.14
N THR A 493 20.82 16.80 9.40
CA THR A 493 20.28 16.00 10.48
C THR A 493 18.93 16.57 10.91
N TRP A 494 17.91 15.73 10.92
CA TRP A 494 16.60 16.11 11.39
C TRP A 494 16.50 15.90 12.91
N LYS A 495 16.24 16.98 13.64
CA LYS A 495 15.92 16.91 15.06
C LYS A 495 14.41 16.81 15.17
N SER A 496 13.91 15.84 15.93
CA SER A 496 12.50 15.86 16.34
C SER A 496 12.24 17.20 17.04
N PRO A 497 11.11 17.87 16.78
CA PRO A 497 10.79 19.12 17.45
C PRO A 497 10.93 18.89 18.95
N SER A 498 11.85 19.63 19.60
CA SER A 498 11.88 19.65 21.05
C SER A 498 10.49 20.02 21.52
N ASN A 499 9.82 19.15 22.27
CA ASN A 499 8.63 19.51 23.05
C ASN A 499 8.89 20.91 23.63
N PRO A 500 8.04 21.91 23.39
CA PRO A 500 8.16 23.21 24.05
C PRO A 500 7.73 23.04 25.50
N ALA A 501 8.53 22.34 26.29
CA ALA A 501 8.40 22.24 27.73
C ALA A 501 9.63 22.91 28.35
N SER A 502 9.57 24.23 28.46
CA SER A 502 10.13 25.06 29.54
C SER A 502 10.41 26.49 29.08
N THR A 503 9.37 27.23 28.71
CA THR A 503 9.42 28.69 28.90
C THR A 503 9.44 28.94 30.42
N PRO A 504 10.34 29.78 30.97
CA PRO A 504 10.33 30.08 32.39
C PRO A 504 8.97 30.67 32.77
N GLN A 505 8.30 30.06 33.74
CA GLN A 505 7.07 30.58 34.34
C GLN A 505 7.27 32.05 34.73
N SER A 506 6.53 32.94 34.08
CA SER A 506 6.23 34.23 34.67
C SER A 506 5.20 33.99 35.77
N SER A 507 5.52 34.46 36.97
CA SER A 507 4.73 34.32 38.19
C SER A 507 3.28 34.78 37.97
N PRO A 508 2.26 34.01 38.39
CA PRO A 508 0.90 34.51 38.35
C PRO A 508 0.68 35.53 39.48
N ALA A 509 0.14 36.70 39.11
CA ALA A 509 -0.36 37.68 40.05
C ALA A 509 -1.49 37.09 40.92
N PRO A 510 -1.67 37.56 42.18
CA PRO A 510 -2.63 36.97 43.09
C PRO A 510 -4.07 37.27 42.65
N LYS A 511 -4.90 36.22 42.50
CA LYS A 511 -6.35 36.36 42.32
C LYS A 511 -7.05 36.44 43.69
N GLU A 512 -7.88 37.45 43.85
CA GLU A 512 -8.82 37.61 44.98
C GLU A 512 -9.88 36.48 45.00
N PRO A 513 -10.41 36.12 46.19
CA PRO A 513 -11.36 35.03 46.34
C PRO A 513 -12.80 35.49 46.04
N ILE A 514 -13.44 34.89 45.03
CA ILE A 514 -14.88 35.07 44.77
C ILE A 514 -15.66 33.96 45.45
N SER A 515 -16.57 34.37 46.35
CA SER A 515 -17.42 33.51 47.17
C SER A 515 -18.43 32.71 46.35
N SER A 516 -18.62 31.45 46.73
CA SER A 516 -19.73 30.59 46.32
C SER A 516 -21.09 31.21 46.67
N ARG A 517 -21.97 31.38 45.68
CA ARG A 517 -23.43 31.47 45.89
C ARG A 517 -24.16 30.49 44.99
N PHE A 518 -24.71 29.48 45.64
CA PHE A 518 -25.78 28.63 45.12
C PHE A 518 -26.98 29.48 44.68
N PHE A 519 -27.51 29.22 43.48
CA PHE A 519 -28.86 29.61 43.12
C PHE A 519 -29.63 28.41 42.59
N VAL A 520 -30.57 27.94 43.42
CA VAL A 520 -31.65 27.03 43.07
C VAL A 520 -32.68 27.82 42.27
N ARG A 521 -33.08 27.33 41.09
CA ARG A 521 -34.29 27.82 40.41
C ARG A 521 -35.23 26.65 40.11
N LYS A 522 -36.28 26.57 40.92
CA LYS A 522 -37.50 25.80 40.63
C LYS A 522 -38.16 26.35 39.37
N SER A 523 -38.57 25.48 38.47
CA SER A 523 -39.62 25.73 37.48
C SER A 523 -40.61 24.57 37.59
N ARG A 524 -41.85 24.91 37.94
CA ARG A 524 -43.03 24.06 37.97
C ARG A 524 -44.01 24.75 37.02
N ASP A 525 -44.65 23.95 36.17
CA ASP A 525 -45.89 24.19 35.41
C ASP A 525 -45.74 23.98 33.90
N GLY A 526 -46.59 23.10 33.35
CA GLY A 526 -46.87 23.00 31.92
C GLY A 526 -46.74 21.61 31.29
N LEU A 527 -47.48 20.62 31.78
CA LEU A 527 -47.66 19.30 31.14
C LEU A 527 -49.06 19.25 30.54
N THR A 528 -49.21 19.30 29.21
CA THR A 528 -50.38 18.69 28.53
C THR A 528 -50.10 18.44 27.04
N GLN A 529 -50.42 17.22 26.62
CA GLN A 529 -50.72 16.72 25.27
C GLN A 529 -49.56 16.47 24.29
N LEU A 530 -49.26 15.17 24.07
CA LEU A 530 -49.67 14.46 22.85
C LEU A 530 -49.36 12.95 22.99
N PHE A 531 -50.42 12.17 23.15
CA PHE A 531 -50.49 10.74 22.79
C PHE A 531 -51.81 10.58 22.04
N GLU A 532 -51.71 10.45 20.72
CA GLU A 532 -52.52 9.58 19.85
C GLU A 532 -51.72 9.35 18.55
#